data_AF-A0A165QEF9-F1
#
_entry.id   AF-A0A165QEF9-F1
#
_cell.length_a   1.000
_cell.length_b   1.000
_cell.length_c   1.000
_cell.angle_alpha   90.00
_cell.angle_beta   90.00
_cell.angle_gamma   90.00
#
_symmetry.space_group_name_H-M   'P 1'
#
loop_
_entity.id
_entity.type
_entity.pdbx_description
1 polymer ?
#
loop_
_entity_poly.entity_id
_entity_poly.type
_entity_poly.pdbx_seq_one_letter_code
_entity_poly.pdbx_strand_id
1 'polypeptide(L)'
;MTSLESASASPASNLSMSCREIINVQVGQAGNQVGEAFWRSVLGEHGLDLEGAYVGNEELQLVRAGVYFSEIDSGSSGVIKYVPRSVQIDLEAGVCDKLKSGPLGHLFRPDTFVTGDSGAGNNWGKGYYTEGAEIADTVLESVRLQAERCDSLQGFQLIHSLGGGTGAGLGSLILSKLREEFPDRMLATYSILPSPKVSETVVEPYNCLLSVHQLVESSDLTICLDNEALYDIAVRTLKQTSPNFDTLNGLVARVMCGTSTSLRFPGQLNGDLRKLGMNLVPFPRLHFLVPSFAPFVATQSQAFQAGSVNELTAALFDKRNMLVACDPRFGRYLTAATIFRGKISSRQR
;
A
#
# COMPACT_ATOMS: atom_id res chain seq x y z
N MET A 1 -51.47 13.89 -34.42
CA MET A 1 -50.69 12.95 -35.24
C MET A 1 -49.35 13.62 -35.45
N THR A 2 -48.25 13.28 -34.79
CA THR A 2 -47.66 11.96 -34.43
C THR A 2 -46.73 12.20 -33.23
N SER A 3 -47.10 11.71 -32.04
CA SER A 3 -46.45 10.59 -31.33
C SER A 3 -44.97 10.81 -30.97
N LEU A 4 -44.78 11.26 -29.72
CA LEU A 4 -43.56 11.12 -28.93
C LEU A 4 -43.30 9.63 -28.66
N GLU A 5 -42.13 9.12 -29.07
CA GLU A 5 -41.58 7.88 -28.52
C GLU A 5 -40.58 8.21 -27.41
N SER A 6 -40.99 7.91 -26.18
CA SER A 6 -40.16 7.90 -24.99
C SER A 6 -39.33 6.62 -24.96
N ALA A 7 -38.05 6.71 -25.31
CA ALA A 7 -37.09 5.66 -25.02
C ALA A 7 -36.67 5.77 -23.54
N SER A 8 -37.16 4.85 -22.71
CA SER A 8 -36.72 4.65 -21.34
C SER A 8 -35.28 4.11 -21.32
N ALA A 9 -34.30 4.98 -21.10
CA ALA A 9 -32.94 4.56 -20.77
C ALA A 9 -32.90 4.07 -19.30
N SER A 10 -32.46 2.83 -19.10
CA SER A 10 -32.16 2.28 -17.78
C SER A 10 -30.99 3.04 -17.13
N PRO A 11 -30.98 3.29 -15.81
CA PRO A 11 -29.94 4.14 -15.19
C PRO A 11 -28.61 3.43 -14.89
N ALA A 12 -28.42 2.16 -15.26
CA ALA A 12 -27.38 1.31 -14.65
C ALA A 12 -26.18 0.96 -15.54
N SER A 13 -26.09 1.41 -16.79
CA SER A 13 -25.08 0.89 -17.74
C SER A 13 -23.93 1.84 -18.14
N ASN A 14 -23.78 3.01 -17.51
CA ASN A 14 -22.80 4.03 -17.95
C ASN A 14 -21.82 4.54 -16.86
N LEU A 15 -21.58 3.77 -15.79
CA LEU A 15 -20.63 4.15 -14.72
C LEU A 15 -19.34 3.31 -14.68
N SER A 16 -19.02 2.55 -15.73
CA SER A 16 -17.64 2.08 -15.92
C SER A 16 -16.79 3.25 -16.45
N MET A 17 -16.44 4.19 -15.56
CA MET A 17 -15.23 4.97 -15.79
C MET A 17 -14.10 3.94 -15.88
N SER A 18 -13.38 3.92 -17.00
CA SER A 18 -12.13 3.17 -17.16
C SER A 18 -11.29 3.29 -15.87
N CYS A 19 -11.33 2.25 -15.05
CA CYS A 19 -10.54 2.17 -13.83
C CYS A 19 -9.15 1.74 -14.27
N ARG A 20 -8.14 2.51 -13.87
CA ARG A 20 -6.75 2.12 -14.11
C ARG A 20 -6.29 1.36 -12.88
N GLU A 21 -5.93 0.11 -13.02
CA GLU A 21 -5.75 -0.81 -11.90
C GLU A 21 -4.33 -0.80 -11.34
N ILE A 22 -4.19 -1.23 -10.09
CA ILE A 22 -2.91 -1.36 -9.38
C ILE A 22 -2.86 -2.75 -8.77
N ILE A 23 -1.72 -3.42 -8.96
CA ILE A 23 -1.46 -4.72 -8.34
C ILE A 23 -0.59 -4.51 -7.10
N ASN A 24 -1.05 -4.99 -5.96
CA ASN A 24 -0.31 -4.94 -4.70
C ASN A 24 0.55 -6.20 -4.54
N VAL A 25 1.85 -6.06 -4.33
CA VAL A 25 2.79 -7.17 -4.19
C VAL A 25 3.35 -7.15 -2.77
N GLN A 26 3.08 -8.17 -1.97
CA GLN A 26 3.48 -8.26 -0.57
C GLN A 26 4.59 -9.28 -0.42
N VAL A 27 5.76 -8.87 0.09
CA VAL A 27 6.95 -9.74 0.13
C VAL A 27 7.49 -9.87 1.55
N GLY A 28 7.59 -11.12 1.98
CA GLY A 28 8.11 -11.54 3.28
C GLY A 28 7.18 -11.20 4.45
N GLN A 29 7.57 -11.63 5.64
CA GLN A 29 6.77 -11.49 6.86
C GLN A 29 6.22 -10.07 7.09
N ALA A 30 7.08 -9.05 7.09
CA ALA A 30 6.67 -7.67 7.35
C ALA A 30 5.73 -7.15 6.25
N GLY A 31 6.02 -7.47 4.98
CA GLY A 31 5.21 -7.05 3.83
C GLY A 31 3.79 -7.63 3.90
N ASN A 32 3.67 -8.93 4.19
CA ASN A 32 2.37 -9.62 4.31
C ASN A 32 1.57 -9.12 5.52
N GLN A 33 2.20 -8.90 6.68
CA GLN A 33 1.49 -8.40 7.88
C GLN A 33 1.01 -6.94 7.71
N VAL A 34 1.83 -6.08 7.12
CA VAL A 34 1.41 -4.72 6.76
C VAL A 34 0.32 -4.76 5.69
N GLY A 35 0.45 -5.65 4.72
CA GLY A 35 -0.54 -5.91 3.69
C GLY A 35 -1.90 -6.29 4.26
N GLU A 36 -1.95 -7.18 5.25
CA GLU A 36 -3.18 -7.55 5.96
C GLU A 36 -3.85 -6.33 6.62
N ALA A 37 -3.07 -5.53 7.35
CA ALA A 37 -3.57 -4.31 8.01
C ALA A 37 -4.06 -3.26 6.98
N PHE A 38 -3.34 -3.13 5.86
CA PHE A 38 -3.72 -2.28 4.73
C PHE A 38 -5.04 -2.72 4.12
N TRP A 39 -5.18 -3.98 3.72
CA TRP A 39 -6.41 -4.49 3.10
C TRP A 39 -7.61 -4.38 4.03
N ARG A 40 -7.46 -4.69 5.33
CA ARG A 40 -8.52 -4.47 6.32
C ARG A 40 -8.99 -3.00 6.35
N SER A 41 -8.05 -2.06 6.27
CA SER A 41 -8.35 -0.64 6.27
C SER A 41 -9.04 -0.21 4.96
N VAL A 42 -8.57 -0.70 3.81
CA VAL A 42 -9.15 -0.41 2.50
C VAL A 42 -10.59 -0.95 2.40
N LEU A 43 -10.85 -2.18 2.85
CA LEU A 43 -12.22 -2.74 2.88
C LEU A 43 -13.16 -1.82 3.65
N GLY A 44 -12.76 -1.41 4.87
CA GLY A 44 -13.56 -0.49 5.68
C GLY A 44 -13.81 0.87 5.02
N GLU A 45 -12.84 1.41 4.28
CA GLU A 45 -13.01 2.67 3.54
C GLU A 45 -13.96 2.54 2.34
N HIS A 46 -14.01 1.37 1.72
CA HIS A 46 -14.89 1.07 0.58
C HIS A 46 -16.24 0.44 1.01
N GLY A 47 -16.53 0.36 2.31
CA GLY A 47 -17.78 -0.22 2.81
C GLY A 47 -17.92 -1.72 2.49
N LEU A 48 -16.79 -2.43 2.36
CA LEU A 48 -16.75 -3.86 2.12
C LEU A 48 -16.57 -4.61 3.45
N ASP A 49 -17.27 -5.73 3.60
CA ASP A 49 -17.01 -6.65 4.71
C ASP A 49 -15.74 -7.49 4.47
N LEU A 50 -15.43 -8.40 5.40
CA LEU A 50 -14.23 -9.24 5.32
C LEU A 50 -14.32 -10.33 4.24
N GLU A 51 -15.51 -10.60 3.71
CA GLU A 51 -15.72 -11.53 2.60
C GLU A 51 -15.68 -10.83 1.24
N GLY A 52 -15.64 -9.50 1.23
CA GLY A 52 -15.61 -8.67 0.04
C GLY A 52 -16.99 -8.32 -0.49
N ALA A 53 -18.06 -8.52 0.28
CA ALA A 53 -19.41 -8.06 -0.10
C ALA A 53 -19.60 -6.60 0.32
N TYR A 54 -20.31 -5.84 -0.51
CA TYR A 54 -20.61 -4.43 -0.21
C TYR A 54 -21.75 -4.31 0.80
N VAL A 55 -21.44 -3.71 1.94
CA VAL A 55 -22.36 -3.40 3.05
C VAL A 55 -22.45 -1.89 3.33
N GLY A 56 -21.79 -1.09 2.49
CA GLY A 56 -21.74 0.36 2.59
C GLY A 56 -23.05 1.05 2.18
N ASN A 57 -23.08 2.36 2.39
CA ASN A 57 -24.24 3.22 2.14
C ASN A 57 -23.91 4.43 1.25
N GLU A 58 -22.66 4.60 0.82
CA GLU A 58 -22.23 5.75 0.00
C GLU A 58 -21.75 5.29 -1.38
N GLU A 59 -22.39 5.78 -2.44
CA GLU A 59 -22.05 5.41 -3.82
C GLU A 59 -20.58 5.70 -4.19
N LEU A 60 -20.01 6.79 -3.63
CA LEU A 60 -18.62 7.18 -3.83
C LEU A 60 -17.61 6.11 -3.41
N GLN A 61 -18.00 5.18 -2.54
CA GLN A 61 -17.16 4.06 -2.12
C GLN A 61 -16.88 3.10 -3.26
N LEU A 62 -17.79 2.95 -4.23
CA LEU A 62 -17.62 1.96 -5.30
C LEU A 62 -17.10 2.55 -6.61
N VAL A 63 -17.24 3.87 -6.83
CA VAL A 63 -16.89 4.55 -8.11
C VAL A 63 -15.49 4.20 -8.64
N ARG A 64 -14.52 3.98 -7.75
CA ARG A 64 -13.14 3.61 -8.11
C ARG A 64 -12.62 2.40 -7.33
N ALA A 65 -13.51 1.55 -6.84
CA ALA A 65 -13.12 0.30 -6.18
C ALA A 65 -12.30 -0.61 -7.12
N GLY A 66 -12.61 -0.58 -8.42
CA GLY A 66 -11.90 -1.34 -9.47
C GLY A 66 -10.38 -1.10 -9.55
N VAL A 67 -9.87 0.00 -8.97
CA VAL A 67 -8.43 0.28 -8.89
C VAL A 67 -7.68 -0.80 -8.11
N TYR A 68 -8.24 -1.27 -6.99
CA TYR A 68 -7.61 -2.27 -6.13
C TYR A 68 -8.36 -3.60 -6.08
N PHE A 69 -9.63 -3.63 -6.49
CA PHE A 69 -10.46 -4.83 -6.45
C PHE A 69 -10.82 -5.30 -7.86
N SER A 70 -10.91 -6.60 -8.04
CA SER A 70 -11.61 -7.23 -9.15
C SER A 70 -13.00 -7.64 -8.71
N GLU A 71 -14.01 -7.30 -9.49
CA GLU A 71 -15.40 -7.72 -9.27
C GLU A 71 -15.60 -9.15 -9.77
N ILE A 72 -16.14 -10.01 -8.91
CA ILE A 72 -16.52 -11.38 -9.25
C ILE A 72 -18.00 -11.52 -8.96
N ASP A 73 -18.77 -11.81 -10.00
CA ASP A 73 -20.18 -12.15 -9.85
C ASP A 73 -20.27 -13.53 -9.18
N SER A 74 -20.72 -13.55 -7.92
CA SER A 74 -21.02 -14.80 -7.23
C SER A 74 -22.38 -15.28 -7.73
N GLY A 75 -22.37 -15.94 -8.88
CA GLY A 75 -23.57 -16.32 -9.65
C GLY A 75 -24.63 -17.16 -8.92
N SER A 76 -24.41 -17.54 -7.66
CA SER A 76 -25.37 -18.22 -6.78
C SER A 76 -26.13 -17.31 -5.81
N SER A 77 -25.66 -16.08 -5.53
CA SER A 77 -26.28 -15.15 -4.57
C SER A 77 -26.69 -13.81 -5.20
N GLY A 78 -26.25 -13.51 -6.42
CA GLY A 78 -26.43 -12.19 -7.04
C GLY A 78 -25.67 -11.07 -6.32
N VAL A 79 -24.78 -11.41 -5.39
CA VAL A 79 -23.92 -10.47 -4.67
C VAL A 79 -22.57 -10.40 -5.40
N ILE A 80 -22.19 -9.18 -5.79
CA ILE A 80 -20.86 -8.92 -6.35
C ILE A 80 -19.83 -9.01 -5.22
N LYS A 81 -18.85 -9.89 -5.39
CA LYS A 81 -17.71 -10.03 -4.49
C LYS A 81 -16.53 -9.22 -5.02
N TYR A 82 -16.00 -8.33 -4.19
CA TYR A 82 -14.81 -7.54 -4.47
C TYR A 82 -13.57 -8.24 -3.93
N VAL A 83 -12.71 -8.68 -4.84
CA VAL A 83 -11.50 -9.46 -4.52
C VAL A 83 -10.25 -8.61 -4.73
N PRO A 84 -9.34 -8.49 -3.74
CA PRO A 84 -8.10 -7.73 -3.86
C PRO A 84 -7.23 -8.15 -5.04
N ARG A 85 -6.71 -7.18 -5.78
CA ARG A 85 -5.63 -7.35 -6.77
C ARG A 85 -4.30 -7.37 -6.04
N SER A 86 -3.99 -8.51 -5.42
CA SER A 86 -2.79 -8.67 -4.60
C SER A 86 -2.10 -9.99 -4.84
N VAL A 87 -0.78 -10.05 -4.60
CA VAL A 87 0.02 -11.27 -4.54
C VAL A 87 0.76 -11.31 -3.21
N GLN A 88 0.62 -12.41 -2.46
CA GLN A 88 1.23 -12.65 -1.15
C GLN A 88 2.39 -13.61 -1.31
N ILE A 89 3.59 -13.15 -0.97
CA ILE A 89 4.83 -13.85 -1.28
C ILE A 89 5.65 -14.00 -0.01
N ASP A 90 6.09 -15.21 0.27
CA ASP A 90 7.08 -15.46 1.31
C ASP A 90 7.95 -16.67 0.94
N LEU A 91 9.15 -16.76 1.50
CA LEU A 91 10.02 -17.92 1.33
C LEU A 91 9.68 -19.04 2.32
N GLU A 92 8.78 -18.76 3.27
CA GLU A 92 8.25 -19.74 4.24
C GLU A 92 6.73 -19.66 4.28
N ALA A 93 6.05 -20.81 4.25
CA ALA A 93 4.59 -20.85 4.23
C ALA A 93 3.92 -20.29 5.51
N GLY A 94 4.63 -20.24 6.64
CA GLY A 94 4.04 -19.97 7.95
C GLY A 94 3.28 -18.65 8.07
N VAL A 95 3.72 -17.57 7.40
CA VAL A 95 3.02 -16.27 7.44
C VAL A 95 1.79 -16.30 6.52
N CYS A 96 1.94 -16.85 5.32
CA CYS A 96 0.85 -16.99 4.35
C CYS A 96 -0.26 -17.92 4.88
N ASP A 97 0.09 -19.00 5.56
CA ASP A 97 -0.89 -19.93 6.14
C ASP A 97 -1.68 -19.29 7.29
N LYS A 98 -1.02 -18.46 8.11
CA LYS A 98 -1.72 -17.63 9.10
C LYS A 98 -2.71 -16.69 8.43
N LEU A 99 -2.32 -16.02 7.35
CA LEU A 99 -3.22 -15.13 6.61
C LEU A 99 -4.42 -15.89 6.00
N LYS A 100 -4.19 -17.09 5.44
CA LYS A 100 -5.25 -17.98 4.91
C LYS A 100 -6.21 -18.46 5.99
N SER A 101 -5.72 -18.74 7.19
CA SER A 101 -6.56 -19.12 8.35
C SER A 101 -7.19 -17.92 9.06
N GLY A 102 -6.73 -16.70 8.74
CA GLY A 102 -7.12 -15.47 9.39
C GLY A 102 -8.45 -14.90 8.86
N PRO A 103 -8.87 -13.74 9.40
CA PRO A 103 -10.16 -13.13 9.05
C PRO A 103 -10.29 -12.75 7.56
N LEU A 104 -9.16 -12.50 6.89
CA LEU A 104 -9.12 -12.14 5.46
C LEU A 104 -8.81 -13.34 4.55
N GLY A 105 -8.73 -14.56 5.09
CA GLY A 105 -8.31 -15.74 4.33
C GLY A 105 -9.19 -16.04 3.11
N HIS A 106 -10.50 -15.81 3.24
CA HIS A 106 -11.48 -16.03 2.16
C HIS A 106 -11.62 -14.84 1.19
N LEU A 107 -10.95 -13.73 1.48
CA LEU A 107 -10.98 -12.53 0.66
C LEU A 107 -10.01 -12.66 -0.53
N PHE A 108 -8.80 -13.11 -0.26
CA PHE A 108 -7.76 -13.28 -1.27
C PHE A 108 -8.02 -14.51 -2.13
N ARG A 109 -7.55 -14.48 -3.39
CA ARG A 109 -7.65 -15.66 -4.23
C ARG A 109 -6.60 -16.70 -3.79
N PRO A 110 -6.91 -18.00 -3.78
CA PRO A 110 -5.92 -19.00 -3.39
C PRO A 110 -4.68 -19.04 -4.31
N ASP A 111 -4.83 -18.69 -5.60
CA ASP A 111 -3.76 -18.64 -6.61
C ASP A 111 -2.78 -17.47 -6.44
N THR A 112 -3.05 -16.53 -5.51
CA THR A 112 -2.18 -15.37 -5.26
C THR A 112 -1.17 -15.58 -4.14
N PHE A 113 -1.21 -16.73 -3.46
CA PHE A 113 -0.25 -17.09 -2.42
C PHE A 113 0.91 -17.88 -3.03
N VAL A 114 2.10 -17.31 -3.04
CA VAL A 114 3.33 -17.96 -3.54
C VAL A 114 4.29 -18.12 -2.37
N THR A 115 4.56 -19.37 -1.99
CA THR A 115 5.40 -19.70 -0.84
C THR A 115 6.55 -20.61 -1.24
N GLY A 116 7.74 -20.35 -0.71
CA GLY A 116 8.87 -21.27 -0.78
C GLY A 116 8.88 -22.32 0.34
N ASP A 117 9.82 -23.25 0.25
CA ASP A 117 10.04 -24.31 1.25
C ASP A 117 11.09 -23.93 2.32
N SER A 118 11.89 -22.88 2.06
CA SER A 118 13.10 -22.55 2.80
C SER A 118 13.27 -21.05 2.94
N GLY A 119 13.35 -20.55 4.17
CA GLY A 119 13.49 -19.14 4.46
C GLY A 119 14.88 -18.57 4.19
N ALA A 120 14.92 -17.27 3.89
CA ALA A 120 16.19 -16.56 3.68
C ALA A 120 17.02 -16.35 4.97
N GLY A 121 16.44 -16.57 6.17
CA GLY A 121 17.17 -16.49 7.45
C GLY A 121 17.90 -15.17 7.67
N ASN A 122 17.24 -14.03 7.41
CA ASN A 122 17.82 -12.68 7.48
C ASN A 122 19.06 -12.44 6.59
N ASN A 123 19.26 -13.25 5.54
CA ASN A 123 20.34 -13.06 4.57
C ASN A 123 19.80 -12.56 3.23
N TRP A 124 20.12 -11.31 2.87
CA TRP A 124 19.73 -10.73 1.58
C TRP A 124 20.20 -11.55 0.38
N GLY A 125 21.41 -12.08 0.42
CA GLY A 125 21.99 -12.88 -0.67
C GLY A 125 21.22 -14.17 -0.93
N LYS A 126 20.69 -14.83 0.12
CA LYS A 126 19.80 -15.98 -0.06
C LYS A 126 18.49 -15.60 -0.73
N GLY A 127 17.88 -14.49 -0.27
CA GLY A 127 16.65 -13.97 -0.84
C GLY A 127 16.81 -13.50 -2.29
N TYR A 128 17.98 -13.00 -2.68
CA TYR A 128 18.19 -12.45 -4.03
C TYR A 128 18.78 -13.46 -5.03
N TYR A 129 19.73 -14.29 -4.61
CA TYR A 129 20.50 -15.14 -5.54
C TYR A 129 20.18 -16.64 -5.47
N THR A 130 19.64 -17.14 -4.34
CA THR A 130 19.40 -18.59 -4.17
C THR A 130 17.91 -18.89 -4.03
N GLU A 131 17.39 -18.91 -2.81
CA GLU A 131 16.02 -19.36 -2.50
C GLU A 131 14.98 -18.48 -3.21
N GLY A 132 15.20 -17.17 -3.25
CA GLY A 132 14.27 -16.27 -3.94
C GLY A 132 14.33 -16.36 -5.45
N ALA A 133 15.49 -16.74 -6.02
CA ALA A 133 15.60 -16.94 -7.46
C ALA A 133 14.80 -18.17 -7.91
N GLU A 134 14.68 -19.21 -7.07
CA GLU A 134 13.90 -20.41 -7.37
C GLU A 134 12.39 -20.12 -7.48
N ILE A 135 11.86 -19.21 -6.67
CA ILE A 135 10.41 -18.87 -6.69
C ILE A 135 10.07 -17.65 -7.53
N ALA A 136 11.06 -16.89 -8.01
CA ALA A 136 10.85 -15.63 -8.72
C ALA A 136 9.98 -15.78 -9.98
N ASP A 137 10.19 -16.85 -10.77
CA ASP A 137 9.41 -17.08 -11.98
C ASP A 137 7.94 -17.40 -11.66
N THR A 138 7.69 -18.17 -10.60
CA THR A 138 6.32 -18.45 -10.10
C THR A 138 5.63 -17.18 -9.62
N VAL A 139 6.37 -16.30 -8.93
CA VAL A 139 5.86 -14.99 -8.53
C VAL A 139 5.49 -14.15 -9.74
N LEU A 140 6.37 -14.04 -10.74
CA LEU A 140 6.11 -13.27 -11.95
C LEU A 140 4.90 -13.81 -12.70
N GLU A 141 4.75 -15.13 -12.78
CA GLU A 141 3.57 -15.75 -13.39
C GLU A 141 2.27 -15.39 -12.66
N SER A 142 2.26 -15.45 -11.32
CA SER A 142 1.10 -15.01 -10.54
C SER A 142 0.78 -13.53 -10.78
N VAL A 143 1.80 -12.68 -10.88
CA VAL A 143 1.64 -11.25 -11.19
C VAL A 143 1.12 -11.03 -12.62
N ARG A 144 1.63 -11.78 -13.62
CA ARG A 144 1.15 -11.75 -15.02
C ARG A 144 -0.33 -12.07 -15.10
N LEU A 145 -0.76 -13.15 -14.44
CA LEU A 145 -2.16 -13.55 -14.40
C LEU A 145 -3.07 -12.47 -13.79
N GLN A 146 -2.58 -11.71 -12.80
CA GLN A 146 -3.33 -10.55 -12.29
C GLN A 146 -3.31 -9.36 -13.27
N ALA A 147 -2.19 -9.13 -13.96
CA ALA A 147 -2.03 -8.06 -14.94
C ALA A 147 -2.93 -8.28 -16.17
N GLU A 148 -3.07 -9.51 -16.65
CA GLU A 148 -3.97 -9.87 -17.75
C GLU A 148 -5.45 -9.66 -17.41
N ARG A 149 -5.81 -9.71 -16.11
CA ARG A 149 -7.16 -9.41 -15.60
C ARG A 149 -7.42 -7.90 -15.40
N CYS A 150 -6.50 -7.03 -15.81
CA CYS A 150 -6.64 -5.58 -15.73
C CYS A 150 -6.88 -5.01 -17.13
N ASP A 151 -7.85 -4.10 -17.27
CA ASP A 151 -8.12 -3.42 -18.54
C ASP A 151 -7.04 -2.39 -18.85
N SER A 152 -6.53 -1.68 -17.82
CA SER A 152 -5.49 -0.66 -17.96
C SER A 152 -4.61 -0.57 -16.70
N LEU A 153 -3.69 -1.52 -16.54
CA LEU A 153 -2.71 -1.53 -15.45
C LEU A 153 -1.89 -0.22 -15.37
N GLN A 154 -1.94 0.47 -14.23
CA GLN A 154 -1.09 1.63 -13.95
C GLN A 154 0.34 1.21 -13.56
N GLY A 155 0.44 0.16 -12.76
CA GLY A 155 1.67 -0.22 -12.10
C GLY A 155 1.47 -1.10 -10.88
N PHE A 156 2.56 -1.26 -10.13
CA PHE A 156 2.67 -2.15 -9.00
C PHE A 156 2.97 -1.37 -7.73
N GLN A 157 2.44 -1.85 -6.61
CA GLN A 157 2.76 -1.37 -5.27
C GLN A 157 3.38 -2.50 -4.47
N LEU A 158 4.69 -2.46 -4.29
CA LEU A 158 5.42 -3.47 -3.54
C LEU A 158 5.56 -3.06 -2.07
N ILE A 159 5.19 -3.96 -1.15
CA ILE A 159 5.31 -3.77 0.31
C ILE A 159 6.35 -4.75 0.82
N HIS A 160 7.41 -4.25 1.43
CA HIS A 160 8.52 -5.06 1.94
C HIS A 160 9.29 -4.38 3.08
N SER A 161 10.07 -5.17 3.80
CA SER A 161 11.07 -4.68 4.77
C SER A 161 12.45 -4.72 4.16
N LEU A 162 13.26 -3.69 4.40
CA LEU A 162 14.66 -3.64 3.96
C LEU A 162 15.61 -4.35 4.92
N GLY A 163 15.14 -4.73 6.12
CA GLY A 163 15.97 -5.41 7.13
C GLY A 163 15.97 -6.94 7.00
N GLY A 164 14.89 -7.53 6.49
CA GLY A 164 14.74 -8.99 6.43
C GLY A 164 15.48 -9.65 5.25
N GLY A 165 15.62 -10.98 5.26
CA GLY A 165 16.22 -11.71 4.13
C GLY A 165 15.28 -11.80 2.93
N THR A 166 14.03 -12.23 3.16
CA THR A 166 13.00 -12.37 2.13
C THR A 166 12.51 -11.01 1.64
N GLY A 167 12.05 -10.15 2.56
CA GLY A 167 11.53 -8.83 2.20
C GLY A 167 12.55 -8.01 1.43
N ALA A 168 13.81 -7.98 1.90
CA ALA A 168 14.85 -7.16 1.28
C ALA A 168 15.39 -7.83 0.02
N GLY A 169 15.87 -9.08 0.12
CA GLY A 169 16.50 -9.81 -0.98
C GLY A 169 15.52 -10.15 -2.10
N LEU A 170 14.51 -10.98 -1.81
CA LEU A 170 13.52 -11.38 -2.81
C LEU A 170 12.69 -10.19 -3.29
N GLY A 171 12.35 -9.24 -2.39
CA GLY A 171 11.64 -8.02 -2.79
C GLY A 171 12.44 -7.18 -3.81
N SER A 172 13.76 -7.08 -3.64
CA SER A 172 14.63 -6.40 -4.62
C SER A 172 14.72 -7.15 -5.95
N LEU A 173 14.79 -8.49 -5.91
CA LEU A 173 14.80 -9.31 -7.12
C LEU A 173 13.50 -9.15 -7.92
N ILE A 174 12.35 -9.27 -7.25
CA ILE A 174 11.03 -9.09 -7.87
C ILE A 174 10.91 -7.68 -8.46
N LEU A 175 11.38 -6.66 -7.76
CA LEU A 175 11.35 -5.28 -8.26
C LEU A 175 12.11 -5.13 -9.58
N SER A 176 13.32 -5.68 -9.67
CA SER A 176 14.12 -5.65 -10.90
C SER A 176 13.47 -6.45 -12.02
N LYS A 177 12.89 -7.63 -11.71
CA LYS A 177 12.16 -8.43 -12.70
C LYS A 177 10.89 -7.76 -13.23
N LEU A 178 10.11 -7.11 -12.36
CA LEU A 178 8.94 -6.34 -12.78
C LEU A 178 9.34 -5.15 -13.66
N ARG A 179 10.50 -4.53 -13.41
CA ARG A 179 11.03 -3.46 -14.26
C ARG A 179 11.43 -3.97 -15.64
N GLU A 180 12.06 -5.15 -15.71
CA GLU A 180 12.44 -5.80 -16.98
C GLU A 180 11.20 -6.12 -17.83
N GLU A 181 10.16 -6.67 -17.20
CA GLU A 181 8.98 -7.18 -17.90
C GLU A 181 7.93 -6.10 -18.20
N PHE A 182 7.75 -5.15 -17.28
CA PHE A 182 6.77 -4.07 -17.39
C PHE A 182 7.44 -2.68 -17.37
N PRO A 183 8.33 -2.36 -18.33
CA PRO A 183 9.16 -1.15 -18.28
C PRO A 183 8.36 0.16 -18.26
N ASP A 184 7.20 0.18 -18.92
CA ASP A 184 6.32 1.36 -19.03
C ASP A 184 5.34 1.53 -17.85
N ARG A 185 5.37 0.62 -16.86
CA ARG A 185 4.47 0.65 -15.71
C ARG A 185 5.17 1.25 -14.49
N MET A 186 4.40 1.93 -13.65
CA MET A 186 4.95 2.56 -12.44
C MET A 186 5.29 1.50 -11.39
N LEU A 187 6.46 1.58 -10.78
CA LEU A 187 6.85 0.77 -9.62
C LEU A 187 6.95 1.65 -8.37
N ALA A 188 5.92 1.57 -7.53
CA ALA A 188 5.89 2.21 -6.23
C ALA A 188 6.21 1.19 -5.13
N THR A 189 7.00 1.58 -4.13
CA THR A 189 7.33 0.72 -2.99
C THR A 189 6.99 1.39 -1.66
N TYR A 190 6.46 0.60 -0.73
CA TYR A 190 6.37 0.95 0.69
C TYR A 190 7.47 0.17 1.40
N SER A 191 8.57 0.86 1.66
CA SER A 191 9.81 0.26 2.17
C SER A 191 9.95 0.52 3.66
N ILE A 192 9.86 -0.54 4.46
CA ILE A 192 10.00 -0.47 5.91
C ILE A 192 11.50 -0.51 6.24
N LEU A 193 12.02 0.58 6.79
CA LEU A 193 13.40 0.73 7.22
C LEU A 193 13.62 0.04 8.57
N PRO A 194 14.74 -0.66 8.75
CA PRO A 194 15.09 -1.29 10.02
C PRO A 194 15.39 -0.25 11.11
N SER A 195 15.21 -0.64 12.37
CA SER A 195 15.62 0.17 13.52
C SER A 195 16.14 -0.71 14.65
N PRO A 196 17.29 -0.35 15.28
CA PRO A 196 17.84 -1.10 16.41
C PRO A 196 16.96 -1.03 17.66
N LYS A 197 16.00 -0.09 17.74
CA LYS A 197 15.03 -0.04 18.85
C LYS A 197 13.95 -1.12 18.74
N VAL A 198 13.70 -1.62 17.53
CA VAL A 198 12.59 -2.53 17.22
C VAL A 198 13.09 -3.94 16.89
N SER A 199 14.31 -4.07 16.38
CA SER A 199 14.92 -5.36 16.02
C SER A 199 16.37 -5.44 16.51
N GLU A 200 16.74 -6.61 17.04
CA GLU A 200 18.11 -6.93 17.49
C GLU A 200 18.96 -7.58 16.39
N THR A 201 18.44 -7.69 15.16
CA THR A 201 19.12 -8.38 14.07
C THR A 201 20.31 -7.56 13.56
N VAL A 202 21.52 -8.01 13.86
CA VAL A 202 22.77 -7.28 13.56
C VAL A 202 23.08 -7.14 12.06
N VAL A 203 22.44 -7.94 11.19
CA VAL A 203 22.68 -7.93 9.74
C VAL A 203 21.72 -7.02 8.96
N GLU A 204 20.73 -6.41 9.62
CA GLU A 204 19.77 -5.52 8.95
C GLU A 204 20.42 -4.35 8.19
N PRO A 205 21.50 -3.70 8.69
CA PRO A 205 22.17 -2.64 7.93
C PRO A 205 22.75 -3.13 6.59
N TYR A 206 23.27 -4.37 6.53
CA TYR A 206 23.77 -4.95 5.28
C TYR A 206 22.63 -5.18 4.28
N ASN A 207 21.54 -5.79 4.74
CA ASN A 207 20.36 -6.05 3.92
C ASN A 207 19.76 -4.73 3.40
N CYS A 208 19.69 -3.72 4.25
CA CYS A 208 19.15 -2.41 3.90
C CYS A 208 20.00 -1.72 2.82
N LEU A 209 21.32 -1.71 2.98
CA LEU A 209 22.23 -1.11 2.01
C LEU A 209 22.10 -1.76 0.62
N LEU A 210 22.07 -3.11 0.58
CA LEU A 210 21.94 -3.87 -0.67
C LEU A 210 20.57 -3.62 -1.34
N SER A 211 19.49 -3.57 -0.56
CA SER A 211 18.17 -3.25 -1.10
C SER A 211 18.03 -1.82 -1.56
N VAL A 212 18.59 -0.84 -0.84
CA VAL A 212 18.56 0.57 -1.27
C VAL A 212 19.28 0.73 -2.60
N HIS A 213 20.40 0.03 -2.82
CA HIS A 213 21.09 0.04 -4.11
C HIS A 213 20.16 -0.37 -5.27
N GLN A 214 19.38 -1.45 -5.09
CA GLN A 214 18.42 -1.91 -6.09
C GLN A 214 17.21 -0.96 -6.22
N LEU A 215 16.71 -0.40 -5.12
CA LEU A 215 15.63 0.58 -5.13
C LEU A 215 15.98 1.84 -5.91
N VAL A 216 17.23 2.32 -5.81
CA VAL A 216 17.69 3.52 -6.54
C VAL A 216 17.56 3.36 -8.06
N GLU A 217 17.66 2.14 -8.58
CA GLU A 217 17.67 1.87 -10.02
C GLU A 217 16.30 1.37 -10.52
N SER A 218 15.61 0.56 -9.73
CA SER A 218 14.43 -0.17 -10.21
C SER A 218 13.09 0.46 -9.82
N SER A 219 12.97 1.26 -8.74
CA SER A 219 11.69 1.90 -8.36
C SER A 219 11.53 3.30 -8.94
N ASP A 220 10.29 3.71 -9.23
CA ASP A 220 9.97 5.10 -9.62
C ASP A 220 9.61 5.96 -8.41
N LEU A 221 9.08 5.34 -7.35
CA LEU A 221 8.55 5.98 -6.16
C LEU A 221 8.80 5.07 -4.95
N THR A 222 9.54 5.55 -3.94
CA THR A 222 9.77 4.78 -2.72
C THR A 222 9.32 5.56 -1.51
N ILE A 223 8.24 5.12 -0.88
CA ILE A 223 7.72 5.68 0.36
C ILE A 223 8.44 5.00 1.52
N CYS A 224 9.28 5.77 2.20
CA CYS A 224 10.10 5.28 3.32
C CYS A 224 9.29 5.28 4.62
N LEU A 225 9.35 4.17 5.35
CA LEU A 225 8.63 3.99 6.62
C LEU A 225 9.63 3.49 7.66
N ASP A 226 9.98 4.32 8.62
CA ASP A 226 10.98 4.00 9.62
C ASP A 226 10.34 3.44 10.88
N ASN A 227 10.74 2.21 11.25
CA ASN A 227 10.27 1.56 12.47
C ASN A 227 10.60 2.37 13.73
N GLU A 228 11.70 3.14 13.74
CA GLU A 228 12.03 4.03 14.86
C GLU A 228 10.99 5.14 15.02
N ALA A 229 10.68 5.83 13.92
CA ALA A 229 9.71 6.92 13.92
C ALA A 229 8.30 6.41 14.26
N LEU A 230 7.90 5.26 13.70
CA LEU A 230 6.64 4.60 14.00
C LEU A 230 6.52 4.24 15.49
N TYR A 231 7.59 3.67 16.07
CA TYR A 231 7.64 3.32 17.49
C TYR A 231 7.52 4.56 18.37
N ASP A 232 8.29 5.61 18.09
CA ASP A 232 8.26 6.87 18.82
C ASP A 232 6.87 7.54 18.76
N ILE A 233 6.19 7.47 17.60
CA ILE A 233 4.80 7.95 17.45
C ILE A 233 3.83 7.12 18.29
N ALA A 234 3.95 5.80 18.28
CA ALA A 234 3.08 4.92 19.07
C ALA A 234 3.22 5.17 20.58
N VAL A 235 4.46 5.31 21.08
CA VAL A 235 4.70 5.61 22.49
C VAL A 235 4.21 7.01 22.85
N ARG A 236 4.66 8.03 22.11
CA ARG A 236 4.43 9.43 22.48
C ARG A 236 2.99 9.87 22.25
N THR A 237 2.44 9.54 21.08
CA THR A 237 1.17 10.09 20.57
C THR A 237 0.00 9.14 20.86
N LEU A 238 0.16 7.84 20.63
CA LEU A 238 -0.88 6.85 20.94
C LEU A 238 -0.89 6.42 22.42
N LYS A 239 0.09 6.87 23.22
CA LYS A 239 0.23 6.55 24.65
C LYS A 239 0.32 5.06 24.95
N GLN A 240 0.91 4.29 24.04
CA GLN A 240 1.17 2.87 24.27
C GLN A 240 2.55 2.68 24.89
N THR A 241 2.61 2.11 26.11
CA THR A 241 3.88 1.92 26.83
C THR A 241 4.83 0.96 26.13
N SER A 242 4.29 -0.07 25.45
CA SER A 242 5.05 -1.08 24.71
C SER A 242 4.34 -1.42 23.39
N PRO A 243 4.57 -0.64 22.32
CA PRO A 243 3.98 -0.90 21.01
C PRO A 243 4.42 -2.27 20.46
N ASN A 244 3.46 -3.04 19.94
CA ASN A 244 3.72 -4.27 19.21
C ASN A 244 3.68 -4.03 17.69
N PHE A 245 4.07 -5.03 16.89
CA PHE A 245 4.02 -4.93 15.43
C PHE A 245 2.61 -4.67 14.89
N ASP A 246 1.55 -5.15 15.53
CA ASP A 246 0.17 -4.87 15.10
C ASP A 246 -0.16 -3.37 15.15
N THR A 247 0.27 -2.66 16.20
CA THR A 247 0.13 -1.19 16.27
C THR A 247 0.93 -0.51 15.16
N LEU A 248 2.18 -0.91 14.96
CA LEU A 248 3.05 -0.31 13.94
C LEU A 248 2.47 -0.54 12.53
N ASN A 249 2.04 -1.76 12.24
CA ASN A 249 1.40 -2.14 10.99
C ASN A 249 0.11 -1.35 10.75
N GLY A 250 -0.68 -1.10 11.80
CA GLY A 250 -1.86 -0.23 11.74
C GLY A 250 -1.53 1.23 11.40
N LEU A 251 -0.41 1.77 11.92
CA LEU A 251 0.07 3.11 11.55
C LEU A 251 0.52 3.17 10.09
N VAL A 252 1.28 2.17 9.64
CA VAL A 252 1.71 2.06 8.24
C VAL A 252 0.49 1.96 7.30
N ALA A 253 -0.48 1.11 7.64
CA ALA A 253 -1.72 0.95 6.87
C ALA A 253 -2.47 2.29 6.70
N ARG A 254 -2.56 3.12 7.75
CA ARG A 254 -3.17 4.46 7.66
C ARG A 254 -2.46 5.37 6.66
N VAL A 255 -1.12 5.33 6.62
CA VAL A 255 -0.32 6.12 5.68
C VAL A 255 -0.47 5.60 4.26
N MET A 256 -0.48 4.29 4.06
CA MET A 256 -0.78 3.67 2.77
C MET A 256 -2.18 4.04 2.27
N CYS A 257 -3.20 4.00 3.14
CA CYS A 257 -4.55 4.43 2.80
C CYS A 257 -4.58 5.93 2.45
N GLY A 258 -3.89 6.77 3.21
CA GLY A 258 -3.79 8.22 2.97
C GLY A 258 -3.14 8.55 1.62
N THR A 259 -1.99 7.95 1.33
CA THR A 259 -1.24 8.15 0.07
C THR A 259 -2.00 7.62 -1.15
N SER A 260 -2.71 6.50 -1.01
CA SER A 260 -3.55 5.90 -2.07
C SER A 260 -4.95 6.50 -2.21
N THR A 261 -5.35 7.45 -1.35
CA THR A 261 -6.73 8.00 -1.36
C THR A 261 -7.07 8.65 -2.71
N SER A 262 -6.12 9.39 -3.31
CA SER A 262 -6.30 10.06 -4.61
C SER A 262 -6.48 9.08 -5.80
N LEU A 263 -6.04 7.84 -5.62
CA LEU A 263 -6.19 6.76 -6.60
C LEU A 263 -7.56 6.09 -6.46
N ARG A 264 -8.00 5.85 -5.23
CA ARG A 264 -9.20 5.08 -4.87
C ARG A 264 -10.51 5.85 -4.84
N PHE A 265 -10.44 7.18 -4.74
CA PHE A 265 -11.61 8.04 -4.69
C PHE A 265 -11.51 9.12 -5.75
N PRO A 266 -12.66 9.60 -6.28
CA PRO A 266 -12.66 10.68 -7.26
C PRO A 266 -12.07 11.96 -6.66
N GLY A 267 -11.04 12.50 -7.31
CA GLY A 267 -10.34 13.71 -6.91
C GLY A 267 -9.72 14.44 -8.09
N GLN A 268 -9.46 15.73 -7.93
CA GLN A 268 -8.87 16.57 -8.98
C GLN A 268 -7.35 16.42 -9.10
N LEU A 269 -6.67 15.99 -8.03
CA LEU A 269 -5.21 16.02 -7.90
C LEU A 269 -4.66 14.59 -7.72
N ASN A 270 -3.56 14.27 -8.42
CA ASN A 270 -2.87 12.96 -8.39
C ASN A 270 -3.77 11.74 -8.68
N GLY A 271 -4.62 11.82 -9.71
CA GLY A 271 -5.57 10.75 -10.04
C GLY A 271 -4.96 9.43 -10.57
N ASP A 272 -3.65 9.34 -10.75
CA ASP A 272 -2.93 8.12 -11.13
C ASP A 272 -1.49 8.12 -10.55
N LEU A 273 -0.86 6.94 -10.48
CA LEU A 273 0.49 6.77 -9.93
C LEU A 273 1.55 7.58 -10.70
N ARG A 274 1.39 7.71 -12.01
CA ARG A 274 2.36 8.40 -12.86
C ARG A 274 2.36 9.91 -12.58
N LYS A 275 1.19 10.52 -12.41
CA LYS A 275 1.04 11.93 -12.00
C LYS A 275 1.61 12.18 -10.62
N LEU A 276 1.40 11.26 -9.68
CA LEU A 276 2.03 11.34 -8.35
C LEU A 276 3.56 11.34 -8.48
N GLY A 277 4.12 10.46 -9.32
CA GLY A 277 5.53 10.40 -9.67
C GLY A 277 6.06 11.71 -10.23
N MET A 278 5.44 12.22 -11.30
CA MET A 278 5.88 13.45 -11.97
C MET A 278 5.84 14.69 -11.06
N ASN A 279 4.90 14.75 -10.11
CA ASN A 279 4.76 15.88 -9.20
C ASN A 279 5.76 15.85 -8.03
N LEU A 280 6.18 14.65 -7.61
CA LEU A 280 7.01 14.48 -6.42
C LEU A 280 8.47 14.16 -6.72
N VAL A 281 8.79 13.62 -7.89
CA VAL A 281 10.14 13.13 -8.24
C VAL A 281 10.74 14.04 -9.32
N PRO A 282 11.51 15.07 -8.95
CA PRO A 282 12.14 15.96 -9.92
C PRO A 282 13.33 15.32 -10.62
N PHE A 283 14.01 14.37 -9.97
CA PHE A 283 15.17 13.67 -10.50
C PHE A 283 15.02 12.16 -10.29
N PRO A 284 15.31 11.31 -11.29
CA PRO A 284 15.02 9.88 -11.23
C PRO A 284 15.63 9.12 -10.04
N ARG A 285 16.79 9.55 -9.52
CA ARG A 285 17.45 8.92 -8.35
C ARG A 285 17.02 9.51 -7.00
N LEU A 286 16.26 10.61 -7.01
CA LEU A 286 15.76 11.31 -5.81
C LEU A 286 14.26 11.06 -5.64
N HIS A 287 13.89 9.78 -5.63
CA HIS A 287 12.51 9.30 -5.54
C HIS A 287 12.12 8.70 -4.18
N PHE A 288 12.95 8.91 -3.16
CA PHE A 288 12.66 8.52 -1.79
C PHE A 288 11.80 9.59 -1.11
N LEU A 289 10.54 9.25 -0.85
CA LEU A 289 9.55 10.12 -0.24
C LEU A 289 9.49 9.89 1.27
N VAL A 290 9.41 10.99 2.01
CA VAL A 290 9.23 11.00 3.47
C VAL A 290 7.76 11.30 3.77
N PRO A 291 6.95 10.29 4.16
CA PRO A 291 5.56 10.53 4.51
C PRO A 291 5.43 11.20 5.88
N SER A 292 4.39 12.02 6.00
CA SER A 292 3.91 12.61 7.24
C SER A 292 2.40 12.45 7.31
N PHE A 293 1.87 12.26 8.52
CA PHE A 293 0.44 12.05 8.71
C PHE A 293 -0.06 12.80 9.94
N ALA A 294 -1.18 13.50 9.78
CA ALA A 294 -1.86 14.17 10.87
C ALA A 294 -3.39 14.11 10.67
N PRO A 295 -4.16 13.92 11.75
CA PRO A 295 -3.70 13.73 13.12
C PRO A 295 -3.48 12.25 13.47
N PHE A 296 -2.41 11.95 14.21
CA PHE A 296 -2.36 10.69 14.97
C PHE A 296 -3.06 10.89 16.30
N VAL A 297 -4.08 10.08 16.57
CA VAL A 297 -4.92 10.20 17.76
C VAL A 297 -5.03 8.86 18.44
N ALA A 298 -4.87 8.85 19.76
CA ALA A 298 -5.25 7.71 20.58
C ALA A 298 -6.76 7.52 20.52
N THR A 299 -7.23 6.27 20.48
CA THR A 299 -8.67 5.93 20.40
C THR A 299 -9.49 6.63 21.49
N GLN A 300 -8.93 6.77 22.70
CA GLN A 300 -9.58 7.43 23.84
C GLN A 300 -9.76 8.94 23.67
N SER A 301 -8.93 9.58 22.83
CA SER A 301 -8.94 11.03 22.61
C SER A 301 -9.61 11.44 21.30
N GLN A 302 -10.06 10.46 20.50
CA GLN A 302 -10.61 10.70 19.17
C GLN A 302 -11.88 11.57 19.19
N ALA A 303 -12.73 11.42 20.21
CA ALA A 303 -13.97 12.18 20.35
C ALA A 303 -13.76 13.67 20.66
N PHE A 304 -12.58 14.05 21.18
CA PHE A 304 -12.29 15.41 21.64
C PHE A 304 -11.47 16.23 20.63
N GLN A 305 -11.17 15.66 19.46
CA GLN A 305 -10.30 16.32 18.51
C GLN A 305 -11.10 17.13 17.48
N ALA A 306 -11.00 18.45 17.56
CA ALA A 306 -11.44 19.38 16.53
C ALA A 306 -10.22 20.17 16.06
N GLY A 307 -9.49 19.64 15.08
CA GLY A 307 -8.35 20.33 14.47
C GLY A 307 -8.80 21.19 13.30
N SER A 308 -8.42 22.46 13.28
CA SER A 308 -8.58 23.29 12.09
C SER A 308 -7.64 22.85 10.97
N VAL A 309 -7.95 23.17 9.71
CA VAL A 309 -7.08 22.86 8.57
C VAL A 309 -5.67 23.44 8.76
N ASN A 310 -5.57 24.64 9.34
CA ASN A 310 -4.29 25.29 9.62
C ASN A 310 -3.46 24.51 10.65
N GLU A 311 -4.09 24.02 11.72
CA GLU A 311 -3.41 23.22 12.74
C GLU A 311 -2.96 21.87 12.19
N LEU A 312 -3.80 21.21 11.40
CA LEU A 312 -3.43 19.96 10.73
C LEU A 312 -2.28 20.17 9.75
N THR A 313 -2.31 21.27 8.98
CA THR A 313 -1.23 21.61 8.05
C THR A 313 0.07 21.87 8.79
N ALA A 314 0.05 22.66 9.87
CA ALA A 314 1.24 22.90 10.69
C ALA A 314 1.76 21.60 11.31
N ALA A 315 0.86 20.72 11.75
CA ALA A 315 1.21 19.42 12.31
C ALA A 315 1.90 18.49 11.29
N LEU A 316 1.55 18.56 10.01
CA LEU A 316 2.21 17.74 8.98
C LEU A 316 3.70 18.07 8.81
N PHE A 317 4.10 19.33 9.05
CA PHE A 317 5.51 19.74 8.98
C PHE A 317 6.26 19.59 10.30
N ASP A 318 5.59 19.15 11.36
CA ASP A 318 6.25 18.83 12.63
C ASP A 318 7.02 17.51 12.50
N LYS A 319 8.31 17.50 12.87
CA LYS A 319 9.15 16.29 12.92
C LYS A 319 8.50 15.15 13.71
N ARG A 320 7.61 15.48 14.65
CA ARG A 320 6.90 14.51 15.49
C ARG A 320 5.88 13.66 14.76
N ASN A 321 5.43 14.10 13.58
CA ASN A 321 4.46 13.38 12.76
C ASN A 321 5.07 12.77 11.49
N MET A 322 6.38 12.94 11.30
CA MET A 322 7.12 12.29 10.23
C MET A 322 7.32 10.82 10.53
N LEU A 323 7.16 10.00 9.50
CA LEU A 323 7.31 8.55 9.57
C LEU A 323 8.73 8.08 9.22
N VAL A 324 9.67 9.01 9.12
CA VAL A 324 11.11 8.74 8.97
C VAL A 324 11.83 9.53 10.04
N ALA A 325 12.82 8.94 10.72
CA ALA A 325 13.58 9.60 11.77
C ALA A 325 14.58 10.62 11.20
N CYS A 326 14.07 11.67 10.55
CA CYS A 326 14.84 12.80 10.03
C CYS A 326 14.25 14.12 10.51
N ASP A 327 15.10 15.12 10.75
CA ASP A 327 14.64 16.48 11.05
C ASP A 327 14.57 17.29 9.73
N PRO A 328 13.38 17.64 9.24
CA PRO A 328 13.22 18.32 7.96
C PRO A 328 13.85 19.71 7.94
N ARG A 329 14.11 20.31 9.12
CA ARG A 329 14.69 21.65 9.26
C ARG A 329 16.16 21.70 8.87
N PHE A 330 16.85 20.56 8.82
CA PHE A 330 18.22 20.48 8.32
C PHE A 330 18.30 20.33 6.80
N GLY A 331 17.16 20.16 6.12
CA GLY A 331 17.08 20.02 4.68
C GLY A 331 16.23 21.11 4.01
N ARG A 332 15.94 20.89 2.73
CA ARG A 332 14.98 21.68 1.96
C ARG A 332 14.03 20.73 1.23
N TYR A 333 12.76 21.07 1.18
CA TYR A 333 11.80 20.35 0.37
C TYR A 333 12.03 20.67 -1.11
N LEU A 334 12.27 19.64 -1.93
CA LEU A 334 12.28 19.77 -3.39
C LEU A 334 10.85 19.85 -3.93
N THR A 335 9.99 19.00 -3.39
CA THR A 335 8.58 18.85 -3.74
C THR A 335 7.79 18.51 -2.48
N ALA A 336 6.49 18.79 -2.49
CA ALA A 336 5.58 18.39 -1.42
C ALA A 336 4.16 18.22 -1.99
N ALA A 337 3.44 17.21 -1.51
CA ALA A 337 2.03 17.02 -1.80
C ALA A 337 1.29 16.70 -0.50
N THR A 338 0.16 17.38 -0.29
CA THR A 338 -0.69 17.18 0.88
C THR A 338 -2.06 16.66 0.44
N ILE A 339 -2.51 15.59 1.08
CA ILE A 339 -3.82 14.98 0.81
C ILE A 339 -4.69 15.22 2.04
N PHE A 340 -5.68 16.10 1.89
CA PHE A 340 -6.67 16.33 2.93
C PHE A 340 -7.89 15.43 2.74
N ARG A 341 -8.38 14.86 3.83
CA ARG A 341 -9.56 13.97 3.86
C ARG A 341 -10.63 14.53 4.80
N GLY A 342 -11.90 14.39 4.43
CA GLY A 342 -13.04 14.86 5.22
C GLY A 342 -13.74 16.09 4.63
N LYS A 343 -14.73 16.62 5.36
CA LYS A 343 -15.55 17.76 4.94
C LYS A 343 -14.77 19.06 5.11
N ILE A 344 -14.08 19.49 4.05
CA ILE A 344 -13.22 20.69 4.06
C ILE A 344 -13.72 21.70 3.01
N SER A 345 -13.82 22.96 3.42
CA SER A 345 -14.23 24.07 2.54
C SER A 345 -13.17 24.34 1.46
N SER A 346 -13.60 24.54 0.22
CA SER A 346 -12.72 24.80 -0.93
C SER A 346 -11.88 26.07 -0.80
N ARG A 347 -12.26 27.03 0.05
CA ARG A 347 -11.47 28.25 0.34
C ARG A 347 -10.28 28.01 1.28
N GLN A 348 -10.20 26.84 1.92
CA GLN A 348 -9.17 26.47 2.89
C GLN A 348 -8.22 25.37 2.35
N ARG A 349 -8.35 25.01 1.06
CA ARG A 349 -7.50 24.01 0.39
C ARG A 349 -6.22 24.61 -0.16
#